data_AF-A0A533UFQ3-F1
#
_entry.id   AF-A0A533UFQ3-F1
#
_cell.length_a   1.000
_cell.length_b   1.000
_cell.length_c   1.000
_cell.angle_alpha   90.00
_cell.angle_beta   90.00
_cell.angle_gamma   90.00
#
_symmetry.space_group_name_H-M   'P 1'
#
loop_
_entity.id
_entity.type
_entity.pdbx_description
1 polymer ?
#
loop_
_entity_poly.entity_id
_entity_poly.type
_entity_poly.pdbx_seq_one_letter_code
_entity_poly.pdbx_strand_id
1 'polypeptide(L)'
;MGAVLIQLPPSFTVKEFRNTKDFLDKLPHGYEYALEFRHPSWQTEGPWEMLRHYNIAAVMTDSPPQDKLQFLSEVTITANHSFIRWHGRNAKLRYNYLYSKEELRPWIEKLKRISIESPVVRGYFNNHYGAKAVINALEFKEILGTVLLDKEKAVLEHAQNYYPHNYLHASETRQLTLDDK
;
A
#
# COMPACT_ATOMS: atom_id res chain seq x y z
N MET A 1 -17.85 3.46 7.32
CA MET A 1 -16.69 3.66 8.22
C MET A 1 -15.45 3.04 7.56
N GLY A 2 -14.24 3.44 7.98
CA GLY A 2 -12.99 2.82 7.50
C GLY A 2 -12.74 1.44 8.15
N ALA A 3 -11.76 0.69 7.63
CA ALA A 3 -11.31 -0.56 8.27
C ALA A 3 -10.20 -0.28 9.30
N VAL A 4 -10.16 -1.09 10.36
CA VAL A 4 -9.10 -1.06 11.38
C VAL A 4 -7.89 -1.84 10.88
N LEU A 5 -6.76 -1.14 10.73
CA LEU A 5 -5.51 -1.73 10.27
C LEU A 5 -4.70 -2.30 11.44
N ILE A 6 -4.30 -3.57 11.33
CA ILE A 6 -3.38 -4.26 12.23
C ILE A 6 -2.11 -4.59 11.43
N GLN A 7 -1.04 -3.83 11.63
CA GLN A 7 0.25 -4.07 10.96
C GLN A 7 1.19 -4.82 11.91
N LEU A 8 1.58 -6.05 11.55
CA LEU A 8 2.54 -6.81 12.33
C LEU A 8 3.96 -6.23 12.17
N PRO A 9 4.83 -6.28 13.20
CA PRO A 9 6.23 -5.89 13.05
C PRO A 9 7.00 -6.92 12.21
N PRO A 10 8.12 -6.55 11.56
CA PRO A 10 8.94 -7.48 10.77
C PRO A 10 9.51 -8.67 11.58
N SER A 11 9.64 -8.53 12.91
CA SER A 11 10.05 -9.62 13.80
C SER A 11 8.97 -10.67 14.03
N PHE A 12 7.71 -10.37 13.71
CA PHE A 12 6.60 -11.32 13.82
C PHE A 12 6.61 -12.24 12.61
N THR A 13 6.98 -13.50 12.84
CA THR A 13 7.09 -14.54 11.80
C THR A 13 5.95 -15.54 11.90
N VAL A 14 5.85 -16.47 10.95
CA VAL A 14 4.83 -17.53 10.94
C VAL A 14 4.91 -18.45 12.16
N LYS A 15 6.01 -18.43 12.92
CA LYS A 15 6.10 -19.12 14.22
C LYS A 15 5.07 -18.60 15.22
N GLU A 16 4.65 -17.34 15.08
CA GLU A 16 3.63 -16.69 15.88
C GLU A 16 2.20 -16.98 15.40
N PHE A 17 2.01 -17.89 14.44
CA PHE A 17 0.69 -18.18 13.86
C PHE A 17 -0.40 -18.42 14.90
N ARG A 18 -0.11 -19.21 15.95
CA ARG A 18 -1.07 -19.49 17.02
C ARG A 18 -1.41 -18.23 17.81
N ASN A 19 -0.40 -17.45 18.19
CA ASN A 19 -0.59 -16.18 18.92
C ASN A 19 -1.38 -15.17 18.08
N THR A 20 -1.12 -15.08 16.77
CA THR A 20 -1.89 -14.25 15.86
C THR A 20 -3.34 -14.72 15.81
N LYS A 21 -3.59 -16.02 15.65
CA LYS A 21 -4.95 -16.57 15.63
C LYS A 21 -5.70 -16.25 16.93
N ASP A 22 -5.08 -16.47 18.08
CA ASP A 22 -5.68 -16.22 19.40
C ASP A 22 -5.96 -14.72 19.64
N PHE A 23 -5.17 -13.84 19.05
CA PHE A 23 -5.43 -12.40 19.04
C PHE A 23 -6.63 -12.05 18.16
N LEU A 24 -6.68 -12.59 16.93
CA LEU A 24 -7.79 -12.34 16.00
C LEU A 24 -9.14 -12.84 16.55
N ASP A 25 -9.13 -13.96 17.28
CA ASP A 25 -10.30 -14.53 17.96
C ASP A 25 -10.93 -13.59 19.00
N LYS A 26 -10.12 -12.69 19.57
CA LYS A 26 -10.53 -11.75 20.62
C LYS A 26 -10.92 -10.37 20.08
N LEU A 27 -10.87 -10.17 18.76
CA LEU A 27 -11.24 -8.89 18.17
C LEU A 27 -12.74 -8.61 18.35
N PRO A 28 -13.13 -7.38 18.74
CA PRO A 28 -14.53 -7.00 18.81
C PRO A 28 -15.26 -7.17 17.48
N HIS A 29 -16.52 -7.61 17.54
CA HIS A 29 -17.37 -7.68 16.35
C HIS A 29 -17.86 -6.30 15.92
N GLY A 30 -18.35 -6.21 14.67
CA GLY A 30 -18.95 -4.99 14.11
C GLY A 30 -17.96 -4.05 13.39
N TYR A 31 -16.69 -4.45 13.29
CA TYR A 31 -15.66 -3.70 12.56
C TYR A 31 -15.13 -4.52 11.39
N GLU A 32 -14.72 -3.83 10.33
CA GLU A 32 -13.91 -4.40 9.27
C GLU A 32 -12.43 -4.28 9.65
N TYR A 33 -11.70 -5.39 9.57
CA TYR A 33 -10.28 -5.45 9.92
C TYR A 33 -9.44 -5.77 8.70
N ALA A 34 -8.25 -5.18 8.65
CA ALA A 34 -7.21 -5.54 7.70
C ALA A 34 -5.91 -5.88 8.44
N LEU A 35 -5.24 -6.98 8.07
CA LEU A 35 -3.99 -7.41 8.67
C LEU A 35 -2.85 -7.40 7.66
N GLU A 36 -1.75 -6.73 8.03
CA GLU A 36 -0.56 -6.58 7.20
C GLU A 36 0.60 -7.40 7.75
N PHE A 37 1.00 -8.40 6.98
CA PHE A 37 2.22 -9.16 7.25
C PHE A 37 3.46 -8.37 6.84
N ARG A 38 4.52 -8.45 7.65
CA ARG A 38 5.79 -7.76 7.39
C ARG A 38 7.01 -8.66 7.36
N HIS A 39 6.78 -9.97 7.22
CA HIS A 39 7.84 -10.97 7.14
C HIS A 39 7.56 -12.02 6.04
N PRO A 40 8.57 -12.45 5.25
CA PRO A 40 8.36 -13.38 4.13
C PRO A 40 7.85 -14.77 4.54
N SER A 41 8.11 -15.20 5.78
CA SER A 41 7.66 -16.50 6.28
C SER A 41 6.13 -16.69 6.25
N TRP A 42 5.36 -15.60 6.16
CA TRP A 42 3.90 -15.64 6.08
C TRP A 42 3.40 -16.08 4.69
N GLN A 43 4.27 -16.20 3.68
CA GLN A 43 3.92 -16.74 2.36
C GLN A 43 3.75 -18.26 2.42
N THR A 44 2.67 -18.70 3.05
CA THR A 44 2.20 -20.09 3.11
C THR A 44 0.68 -20.10 3.15
N GLU A 45 0.05 -21.27 3.06
CA GLU A 45 -1.40 -21.38 2.88
C GLU A 45 -2.20 -21.00 4.14
N GLY A 46 -1.76 -21.47 5.32
CA GLY A 46 -2.48 -21.30 6.58
C GLY A 46 -2.85 -19.86 6.95
N PRO A 47 -1.95 -18.85 6.79
CA PRO A 47 -2.27 -17.45 7.05
C PRO A 47 -3.45 -16.92 6.26
N TRP A 48 -3.58 -17.28 4.97
CA TRP A 48 -4.69 -16.81 4.15
C TRP A 48 -6.02 -17.45 4.55
N GLU A 49 -6.00 -18.74 4.91
CA GLU A 49 -7.17 -19.44 5.44
C GLU A 49 -7.63 -18.87 6.78
N MET A 50 -6.68 -18.57 7.67
CA MET A 50 -6.96 -17.91 8.94
C MET A 50 -7.65 -16.56 8.72
N LEU A 51 -7.13 -15.72 7.81
CA LEU A 51 -7.75 -14.43 7.51
C LEU A 51 -9.14 -14.59 6.87
N ARG A 52 -9.33 -15.57 5.97
CA ARG A 52 -10.64 -15.93 5.41
C ARG A 52 -11.64 -16.32 6.48
N HIS A 53 -11.23 -17.15 7.43
CA HIS A 53 -12.08 -17.63 8.52
C HIS A 53 -12.64 -16.48 9.35
N TYR A 54 -11.82 -15.48 9.66
CA TYR A 54 -12.22 -14.31 10.45
C TYR A 54 -12.80 -13.15 9.62
N ASN A 55 -12.92 -13.29 8.29
CA ASN A 55 -13.30 -12.21 7.38
C ASN A 55 -12.43 -10.95 7.54
N ILE A 56 -11.11 -11.14 7.63
CA ILE A 56 -10.11 -10.07 7.77
C ILE A 56 -9.38 -9.91 6.44
N ALA A 57 -9.28 -8.68 5.94
CA ALA A 57 -8.60 -8.41 4.68
C ALA A 57 -7.09 -8.58 4.84
N ALA A 58 -6.47 -9.43 4.04
CA ALA A 58 -5.03 -9.44 3.83
C ALA A 58 -4.65 -8.12 3.18
N VAL A 59 -3.76 -7.36 3.82
CA VAL A 59 -3.25 -6.13 3.22
C VAL A 59 -2.32 -6.49 2.07
N MET A 60 -2.76 -6.14 0.86
CA MET A 60 -1.90 -6.16 -0.30
C MET A 60 -0.97 -4.95 -0.26
N THR A 61 0.30 -5.12 -0.61
CA THR A 61 1.27 -4.03 -0.51
C THR A 61 2.23 -3.94 -1.70
N ASP A 62 2.64 -2.71 -2.01
CA ASP A 62 3.83 -2.40 -2.79
C ASP A 62 4.91 -1.85 -1.85
N SER A 63 6.05 -2.54 -1.78
CA SER A 63 7.14 -2.22 -0.85
C SER A 63 8.51 -2.40 -1.52
N PRO A 64 9.59 -1.89 -0.92
CA PRO A 64 10.95 -2.08 -1.45
C PRO A 64 11.30 -3.57 -1.60
N PRO A 65 11.99 -3.96 -2.67
CA PRO A 65 12.29 -5.38 -2.92
C PRO A 65 13.07 -6.09 -1.80
N GLN A 66 13.87 -5.33 -1.06
CA GLN A 66 14.70 -5.81 0.05
C GLN A 66 13.86 -6.31 1.23
N ASP A 67 12.60 -5.85 1.37
CA ASP A 67 11.68 -6.34 2.39
C ASP A 67 11.21 -7.78 2.09
N LYS A 68 11.38 -8.25 0.84
CA LYS A 68 11.00 -9.60 0.37
C LYS A 68 9.51 -9.91 0.53
N LEU A 69 8.66 -8.89 0.37
CA LEU A 69 7.21 -8.98 0.52
C LEU A 69 6.45 -8.96 -0.82
N GLN A 70 7.10 -9.29 -1.93
CA GLN A 70 6.51 -9.23 -3.28
C GLN A 70 5.25 -10.08 -3.41
N PHE A 71 5.15 -11.17 -2.64
CA PHE A 71 3.96 -12.02 -2.59
C PHE A 71 2.71 -11.27 -2.11
N LEU A 72 2.86 -10.22 -1.30
CA LEU A 72 1.76 -9.36 -0.88
C LEU A 72 1.32 -8.37 -1.97
N SER A 73 2.07 -8.26 -3.07
CA SER A 73 1.62 -7.46 -4.21
C SER A 73 0.62 -8.23 -5.08
N GLU A 74 0.50 -9.54 -4.91
CA GLU A 74 -0.46 -10.37 -5.65
C GLU A 74 -1.88 -10.22 -5.15
N VAL A 75 -2.86 -10.39 -6.04
CA VAL A 75 -4.28 -10.29 -5.70
C VAL A 75 -4.63 -11.39 -4.69
N THR A 76 -4.94 -10.98 -3.47
CA THR A 76 -5.29 -11.88 -2.36
C THR A 76 -6.56 -11.37 -1.70
N ILE A 77 -7.64 -12.15 -1.79
CA ILE A 77 -8.94 -11.80 -1.24
C ILE A 77 -9.26 -12.76 -0.10
N THR A 78 -9.40 -12.20 1.11
CA THR A 78 -9.66 -12.96 2.34
C THR A 78 -10.84 -12.42 3.14
N ALA A 79 -11.54 -11.42 2.61
CA ALA A 79 -12.71 -10.83 3.25
C ALA A 79 -13.66 -10.26 2.20
N ASN A 80 -14.85 -9.89 2.64
CA ASN A 80 -15.84 -9.12 1.87
C ASN A 80 -15.42 -7.66 1.58
N HIS A 81 -14.15 -7.32 1.82
CA HIS A 81 -13.53 -6.05 1.48
C HIS A 81 -12.04 -6.28 1.21
N SER A 82 -11.40 -5.33 0.55
CA SER A 82 -9.97 -5.40 0.21
C SER A 82 -9.23 -4.16 0.67
N PHE A 83 -7.96 -4.34 1.01
CA PHE A 83 -7.12 -3.29 1.56
C PHE A 83 -5.75 -3.30 0.88
N ILE A 84 -5.34 -2.15 0.35
CA ILE A 84 -4.07 -1.99 -0.38
C ILE A 84 -3.26 -0.85 0.24
N ARG A 85 -1.96 -1.04 0.40
CA ARG A 85 -1.02 -0.01 0.82
C ARG A 85 0.17 0.12 -0.12
N TRP A 86 0.51 1.35 -0.50
CA TRP A 86 1.67 1.64 -1.33
C TRP A 86 2.73 2.35 -0.48
N HIS A 87 3.82 1.67 -0.12
CA HIS A 87 4.88 2.23 0.72
C HIS A 87 5.99 2.95 -0.05
N GLY A 88 6.06 2.76 -1.36
CA GLY A 88 7.20 3.14 -2.19
C GLY A 88 8.22 2.00 -2.33
N ARG A 89 9.13 2.13 -3.30
CA ARG A 89 10.15 1.11 -3.61
C ARG A 89 11.56 1.51 -3.17
N ASN A 90 11.71 2.65 -2.49
CA ASN A 90 12.99 3.12 -1.97
C ASN A 90 13.35 2.43 -0.65
N ALA A 91 14.40 1.60 -0.67
CA ALA A 91 14.88 0.91 0.52
C ALA A 91 15.68 1.81 1.48
N LYS A 92 16.41 2.81 0.95
CA LYS A 92 17.31 3.67 1.74
C LYS A 92 16.57 4.77 2.47
N LEU A 93 15.65 5.44 1.77
CA LEU A 93 14.77 6.46 2.33
C LEU A 93 13.33 5.93 2.30
N ARG A 94 12.98 5.12 3.30
CA ARG A 94 11.63 4.54 3.41
C ARG A 94 10.57 5.64 3.29
N TYR A 95 9.49 5.35 2.57
CA TYR A 95 8.37 6.26 2.30
C TYR A 95 8.71 7.51 1.48
N ASN A 96 9.97 7.72 1.09
CA ASN A 96 10.38 8.76 0.17
C ASN A 96 10.46 8.20 -1.26
N TYR A 97 9.29 8.07 -1.88
CA TYR A 97 9.13 7.56 -3.24
C TYR A 97 7.98 8.28 -3.92
N LEU A 98 8.15 8.65 -5.19
CA LEU A 98 7.07 9.16 -6.03
C LEU A 98 6.89 8.13 -7.14
N TYR A 99 5.78 7.42 -7.11
CA TYR A 99 5.48 6.42 -8.13
C TYR A 99 5.34 7.08 -9.49
N SER A 100 5.82 6.41 -10.55
CA SER A 100 5.48 6.81 -11.92
C SER A 100 4.08 6.27 -12.30
N LYS A 101 3.45 6.87 -13.31
CA LYS A 101 2.15 6.37 -13.82
C LYS A 101 2.28 4.93 -14.30
N GLU A 102 3.41 4.55 -14.89
CA GLU A 102 3.72 3.19 -15.36
C GLU A 102 3.79 2.19 -14.19
N GLU A 103 4.33 2.60 -13.03
CA GLU A 103 4.37 1.76 -11.85
C GLU A 103 3.00 1.58 -11.19
N LEU A 104 2.11 2.56 -11.36
CA LEU A 104 0.74 2.52 -10.86
C LEU A 104 -0.20 1.71 -11.76
N ARG A 105 0.04 1.66 -13.08
CA ARG A 105 -0.82 0.93 -14.04
C ARG A 105 -1.09 -0.54 -13.66
N PRO A 106 -0.10 -1.37 -13.26
CA PRO A 106 -0.36 -2.73 -12.82
C PRO A 106 -1.36 -2.83 -11.66
N TRP A 107 -1.36 -1.86 -10.76
CA TRP A 107 -2.30 -1.81 -9.64
C TRP A 107 -3.73 -1.49 -10.08
N ILE A 108 -3.90 -0.70 -11.15
CA ILE A 108 -5.21 -0.43 -11.75
C ILE A 108 -5.82 -1.72 -12.31
N GLU A 109 -5.04 -2.54 -13.01
CA GLU A 109 -5.51 -3.83 -13.52
C GLU A 109 -5.83 -4.82 -12.39
N LYS A 110 -5.02 -4.83 -11.32
CA LYS A 110 -5.34 -5.59 -10.11
C LYS A 110 -6.66 -5.13 -9.48
N LEU A 111 -6.90 -3.82 -9.40
CA LEU A 111 -8.15 -3.28 -8.85
C LEU A 111 -9.38 -3.70 -9.64
N LYS A 112 -9.31 -3.71 -10.98
CA LYS A 112 -10.41 -4.22 -11.81
C LYS A 112 -10.76 -5.66 -11.45
N ARG A 113 -9.76 -6.52 -11.27
CA ARG A 113 -9.96 -7.91 -10.85
C ARG A 113 -10.56 -7.99 -9.44
N ILE A 114 -10.00 -7.25 -8.50
CA ILE A 114 -10.48 -7.22 -7.11
C ILE A 114 -11.94 -6.75 -7.04
N SER A 115 -12.31 -5.74 -7.83
CA SER A 115 -13.67 -5.17 -7.81
C SER A 115 -14.77 -6.13 -8.29
N ILE A 116 -14.42 -7.25 -8.93
CA ILE A 116 -15.37 -8.30 -9.32
C ILE A 116 -15.79 -9.12 -8.09
N GLU A 117 -14.87 -9.34 -7.16
CA GLU A 117 -15.05 -10.27 -6.03
C GLU A 117 -15.23 -9.53 -4.69
N SER A 118 -14.80 -8.28 -4.60
CA SER A 118 -14.78 -7.48 -3.38
C SER A 118 -15.57 -6.18 -3.57
N PRO A 119 -16.71 -6.01 -2.88
CA PRO A 119 -17.59 -4.86 -3.07
C PRO A 119 -16.97 -3.55 -2.58
N VAL A 120 -15.98 -3.62 -1.67
CA VAL A 120 -15.32 -2.44 -1.11
C VAL A 120 -13.81 -2.61 -1.18
N VAL A 121 -13.16 -1.73 -1.94
CA VAL A 121 -11.70 -1.69 -2.03
C VAL A 121 -11.17 -0.38 -1.45
N ARG A 122 -10.23 -0.49 -0.51
CA ARG A 122 -9.59 0.66 0.13
C ARG A 122 -8.10 0.67 -0.21
N GLY A 123 -7.63 1.77 -0.78
CA GLY A 123 -6.23 1.97 -1.13
C GLY A 123 -5.64 3.17 -0.39
N TYR A 124 -4.45 2.99 0.20
CA TYR A 124 -3.76 4.03 0.96
C TYR A 124 -2.32 4.19 0.49
N PHE A 125 -1.98 5.37 -0.01
CA PHE A 125 -0.61 5.76 -0.30
C PHE A 125 0.10 6.15 1.01
N ASN A 126 1.17 5.44 1.34
CA ASN A 126 1.95 5.60 2.57
C ASN A 126 3.37 6.14 2.30
N ASN A 127 3.66 6.54 1.07
CA ASN A 127 4.87 7.23 0.63
C ASN A 127 4.80 8.74 0.94
N HIS A 128 4.61 9.09 2.21
CA HIS A 128 4.16 10.42 2.63
C HIS A 128 5.26 11.51 2.62
N TYR A 129 6.53 11.18 2.45
CA TYR A 129 7.61 12.17 2.50
C TYR A 129 7.44 13.19 1.35
N GLY A 130 7.45 14.49 1.68
CA GLY A 130 7.23 15.56 0.70
C GLY A 130 5.84 15.57 0.07
N ALA A 131 4.81 15.05 0.76
CA ALA A 131 3.44 14.97 0.23
C ALA A 131 3.28 14.13 -1.06
N LYS A 132 4.26 13.28 -1.40
CA LYS A 132 4.23 12.40 -2.59
C LYS A 132 3.04 11.45 -2.60
N ALA A 133 2.59 11.00 -1.45
CA ALA A 133 1.37 10.20 -1.30
C ALA A 133 0.12 10.92 -1.85
N VAL A 134 0.00 12.24 -1.66
CA VAL A 134 -1.14 13.02 -2.18
C VAL A 134 -1.07 13.11 -3.69
N ILE A 135 0.12 13.36 -4.24
CA ILE A 135 0.35 13.42 -5.69
C ILE A 135 -0.04 12.09 -6.32
N ASN A 136 0.52 10.98 -5.83
CA ASN A 136 0.21 9.67 -6.40
C ASN A 136 -1.26 9.27 -6.20
N ALA A 137 -1.91 9.66 -5.09
CA ALA A 137 -3.34 9.41 -4.92
C ALA A 137 -4.19 10.14 -5.98
N LEU A 138 -3.85 11.39 -6.31
CA LEU A 138 -4.54 12.17 -7.34
C LEU A 138 -4.24 11.64 -8.76
N GLU A 139 -2.99 11.30 -9.06
CA GLU A 139 -2.64 10.65 -10.33
C GLU A 139 -3.34 9.30 -10.48
N PHE A 140 -3.43 8.52 -9.40
CA PHE A 140 -4.13 7.24 -9.41
C PHE A 140 -5.63 7.43 -9.65
N LYS A 141 -6.24 8.45 -9.03
CA LYS A 141 -7.63 8.85 -9.27
C LYS A 141 -7.87 9.24 -10.73
N GLU A 142 -6.94 9.98 -11.35
CA GLU A 142 -6.97 10.31 -12.78
C GLU A 142 -6.89 9.06 -13.66
N ILE A 143 -5.94 8.15 -13.38
CA ILE A 143 -5.76 6.91 -14.16
C ILE A 143 -6.98 5.98 -14.03
N LEU A 144 -7.64 5.98 -12.86
CA LEU A 144 -8.91 5.27 -12.66
C LEU A 144 -10.09 5.85 -13.48
N GLY A 145 -9.89 6.98 -14.17
CA GLY A 145 -10.92 7.64 -14.95
C GLY A 145 -11.86 8.51 -14.12
N THR A 146 -11.49 8.83 -12.87
CA THR A 146 -12.29 9.73 -12.03
C THR A 146 -11.91 11.17 -12.32
N VAL A 147 -12.92 12.03 -12.52
CA VAL A 147 -12.70 13.46 -12.77
C VAL A 147 -12.10 14.12 -11.53
N LEU A 148 -10.98 14.82 -11.72
CA LEU A 148 -10.36 15.64 -10.69
C LEU A 148 -11.09 16.99 -10.56
N LEU A 149 -11.24 17.44 -9.32
CA LEU A 149 -11.70 18.79 -9.00
C LEU A 149 -10.62 19.81 -9.39
N ASP A 150 -10.99 21.06 -9.66
CA ASP A 150 -10.00 22.08 -10.08
C ASP A 150 -8.91 22.33 -9.02
N LYS A 151 -9.28 22.25 -7.73
CA LYS A 151 -8.29 22.29 -6.64
C LYS A 151 -7.31 21.11 -6.67
N GLU A 152 -7.74 19.93 -7.10
CA GLU A 152 -6.88 18.74 -7.20
C GLU A 152 -5.95 18.84 -8.42
N LYS A 153 -6.46 19.38 -9.54
CA LYS A 153 -5.64 19.69 -10.72
C LYS A 153 -4.57 20.72 -10.39
N ALA A 154 -4.93 21.80 -9.70
CA ALA A 154 -3.99 22.82 -9.25
C ALA A 154 -2.88 22.26 -8.34
N VAL A 155 -3.21 21.29 -7.47
CA VAL A 155 -2.20 20.57 -6.66
C VAL A 155 -1.23 19.80 -7.55
N LEU A 156 -1.71 19.09 -8.58
CA LEU A 156 -0.85 18.36 -9.51
C LEU A 156 0.04 19.30 -10.34
N GLU A 157 -0.51 20.41 -10.85
CA GLU A 157 0.24 21.43 -11.57
C GLU A 157 1.34 22.05 -10.69
N HIS A 158 1.01 22.37 -9.43
CA HIS A 158 2.00 22.89 -8.49
C HIS A 158 3.10 21.86 -8.18
N ALA A 159 2.71 20.59 -8.02
CA ALA A 159 3.65 19.50 -7.79
C ALA A 159 4.65 19.30 -8.93
N GLN A 160 4.24 19.49 -10.19
CA GLN A 160 5.13 19.40 -11.36
C GLN A 160 6.27 20.42 -11.32
N ASN A 161 6.04 21.60 -10.74
CA ASN A 161 7.08 22.62 -10.57
C ASN A 161 8.09 22.26 -9.47
N TYR A 162 7.67 21.46 -8.48
CA TYR A 162 8.50 21.08 -7.32
C TYR A 162 9.23 19.75 -7.53
N TYR A 163 8.63 18.83 -8.27
CA TYR A 163 9.18 17.52 -8.66
C TYR A 163 9.36 17.47 -10.18
N PRO A 164 10.34 18.19 -10.76
CA PRO A 164 10.58 18.15 -12.19
C PRO A 164 10.86 16.70 -12.63
N HIS A 165 10.46 16.33 -13.86
CA HIS A 165 10.46 14.95 -14.39
C HIS A 165 11.74 14.14 -14.12
N ASN A 166 12.89 14.79 -13.93
CA ASN A 166 14.16 14.13 -13.57
C ASN A 166 14.21 13.53 -12.15
N TYR A 167 13.26 13.85 -11.26
CA TYR A 167 13.08 13.18 -9.96
C TYR A 167 12.36 11.83 -10.09
N LEU A 168 11.66 11.57 -11.21
CA LEU A 168 10.86 10.36 -11.43
C LEU A 168 11.70 9.15 -11.87
N HIS A 169 12.98 9.35 -12.20
CA HIS A 169 13.88 8.30 -12.68
C HIS A 169 15.12 8.08 -11.82
N ALA A 170 15.30 8.85 -10.75
CA ALA A 170 16.47 8.76 -9.90
C ALA A 170 16.31 7.62 -8.87
N SER A 171 16.59 6.39 -9.30
CA SER A 171 17.05 5.33 -8.41
C SER A 171 18.42 5.67 -7.75
N GLU A 172 19.04 6.77 -8.16
CA GLU A 172 20.30 7.26 -7.62
C GLU A 172 20.18 8.72 -7.16
N THR A 173 20.13 8.86 -5.84
CA THR A 173 20.17 10.09 -5.04
C THR A 173 21.24 11.08 -5.54
N ARG A 174 20.83 12.25 -6.05
CA ARG A 174 21.65 13.46 -5.87
C ARG A 174 21.46 13.89 -4.42
N GLN A 175 22.54 13.81 -3.63
CA GLN A 175 22.59 14.42 -2.30
C GLN A 175 22.27 15.91 -2.44
N LEU A 176 21.15 16.35 -1.90
CA LEU A 176 21.02 17.73 -1.45
C LEU A 176 21.74 17.77 -0.10
N THR A 177 23.02 18.11 -0.12
CA THR A 177 23.75 18.49 1.08
C THR A 177 23.14 19.79 1.59
N LEU A 178 22.71 19.77 2.85
CA LEU A 178 22.30 20.94 3.62
C LEU A 178 23.54 21.80 3.90
N ASP A 179 24.10 22.48 2.91
CA ASP A 179 25.25 23.38 3.08
C ASP A 179 25.21 24.61 2.16
N ASP A 180 24.02 25.08 1.78
CA ASP A 180 23.87 26.44 1.22
C ASP A 180 22.87 27.23 2.06
N LYS A 181 23.41 27.88 3.10
CA LYS A 181 22.86 29.06 3.76
C LYS A 181 23.90 30.17 3.72
#